data_AF-A0A0Q9SRQ7-F1
#
_entry.id   AF-A0A0Q9SRQ7-F1
#
_cell.length_a   1.000
_cell.length_b   1.000
_cell.length_c   1.000
_cell.angle_alpha   90.00
_cell.angle_beta   90.00
_cell.angle_gamma   90.00
#
_symmetry.space_group_name_H-M   'P 1'
#
loop_
_entity.id
_entity.type
_entity.pdbx_description
1 polymer ?
#
loop_
_entity_poly.entity_id
_entity_poly.type
_entity_poly.pdbx_seq_one_letter_code
_entity_poly.pdbx_strand_id
1 'polypeptide(L)'
;MGDEEIQLDSFTGTDDQKLTAALDLARNSNPRRPIRLSAHSYTFSQTRTTFSGLRILGPNVGWQNPEIANTAGALPQCTVTLNCGNGANSWLVGAATTYDVMVAGITFKSSNAVTQFYHHPYSAGTSFATTLDTLSFYGFKHVLGTPADPFSMTLVTTRGSWTCVAVQDTQFSLRGSDNFLWVAGDLNYGWQGANQGRYLMRFSNLSKTAVKHLYLTARGGSRAVLVEATAQGGLDFSDCVIEGQNANDQAMGALIVTKGQASFTNIKLNFGMARPSDFTDQADTAYIMVLGGSALIANVWVNKANKPGTSTQVAETVPVVDVRGGTAYVSTVIGCGSGWATKPLAKASGGTLVADQSLRTS
;
A
#
# COMPACT_ATOMS: atom_id res chain seq x y z
N MET A 1 17.42 -34.87 -7.10
CA MET A 1 17.23 -33.41 -6.98
C MET A 1 17.78 -33.06 -5.62
N GLY A 2 18.94 -32.39 -5.56
CA GLY A 2 19.69 -32.20 -4.32
C GLY A 2 18.94 -31.33 -3.31
N ASP A 3 19.35 -31.43 -2.04
CA ASP A 3 18.86 -30.69 -0.88
C ASP A 3 19.02 -29.15 -1.01
N GLU A 4 18.47 -28.51 -2.04
CA GLU A 4 18.64 -27.07 -2.27
C GLU A 4 17.76 -26.23 -1.36
N GLU A 5 16.60 -26.75 -0.94
CA GLU A 5 15.62 -26.04 -0.10
C GLU A 5 15.47 -26.70 1.26
N ILE A 6 15.12 -25.89 2.27
CA ILE A 6 14.81 -26.36 3.63
C ILE A 6 13.28 -26.51 3.70
N GLN A 7 12.79 -27.75 3.72
CA GLN A 7 11.35 -28.00 3.88
C GLN A 7 10.94 -27.72 5.32
N LEU A 8 10.03 -26.76 5.55
CA LEU A 8 9.64 -26.40 6.92
C LEU A 8 9.04 -27.61 7.67
N ASP A 9 8.31 -28.47 6.96
CA ASP A 9 7.65 -29.65 7.55
C ASP A 9 8.60 -30.82 7.83
N SER A 10 9.90 -30.73 7.48
CA SER A 10 10.89 -31.72 7.92
C SER A 10 11.29 -31.56 9.38
N PHE A 11 10.91 -30.44 10.02
CA PHE A 11 11.18 -30.18 11.44
C PHE A 11 10.01 -30.61 12.30
N THR A 12 10.30 -30.99 13.54
CA THR A 12 9.30 -31.42 14.54
C THR A 12 8.89 -30.28 15.47
N GLY A 13 7.69 -30.37 16.04
CA GLY A 13 7.18 -29.42 17.03
C GLY A 13 6.09 -28.50 16.49
N THR A 14 5.82 -27.41 17.21
CA THR A 14 4.91 -26.36 16.75
C THR A 14 5.45 -25.66 15.52
N ASP A 15 4.60 -25.01 14.73
CA ASP A 15 5.02 -24.25 13.56
C ASP A 15 6.08 -23.19 13.90
N ASP A 16 5.96 -22.52 15.04
CA ASP A 16 7.00 -21.60 15.53
C ASP A 16 8.33 -22.33 15.83
N GLN A 17 8.31 -23.51 16.43
CA GLN A 17 9.53 -24.30 16.68
C GLN A 17 10.18 -24.76 15.37
N LYS A 18 9.38 -25.22 14.40
CA LYS A 18 9.83 -25.56 13.06
C LYS A 18 10.49 -24.38 12.37
N LEU A 19 9.86 -23.21 12.42
CA LEU A 19 10.39 -22.00 11.79
C LEU A 19 11.67 -21.52 12.47
N THR A 20 11.79 -21.62 13.80
CA THR A 20 13.06 -21.35 14.51
C THR A 20 14.18 -22.22 13.97
N ALA A 21 13.98 -23.53 13.94
CA ALA A 21 15.00 -24.48 13.49
C ALA A 21 15.36 -24.28 12.01
N ALA A 22 14.36 -24.03 11.15
CA ALA A 22 14.57 -23.74 9.74
C ALA A 22 15.33 -22.43 9.52
N LEU A 23 15.03 -21.38 10.29
CA LEU A 23 15.75 -20.10 10.23
C LEU A 23 17.20 -20.24 10.66
N ASP A 24 17.47 -21.02 11.72
CA ASP A 24 18.84 -21.27 12.17
C ASP A 24 19.63 -22.10 11.15
N LEU A 25 19.02 -23.12 10.54
CA LEU A 25 19.65 -23.88 9.46
C LEU A 25 19.91 -23.00 8.22
N ALA A 26 18.92 -22.21 7.80
CA ALA A 26 19.05 -21.27 6.68
C ALA A 26 20.16 -20.26 6.96
N ARG A 27 20.23 -19.72 8.19
CA ARG A 27 21.26 -18.75 8.59
C ARG A 27 22.67 -19.33 8.51
N ASN A 28 22.85 -20.61 8.78
CA ASN A 28 24.16 -21.26 8.77
C ASN A 28 24.50 -21.97 7.46
N SER A 29 23.60 -21.94 6.47
CA SER A 29 23.84 -22.52 5.15
C SER A 29 24.66 -21.61 4.22
N ASN A 30 25.46 -22.23 3.34
CA ASN A 30 26.23 -21.55 2.30
C ASN A 30 26.20 -22.38 1.00
N PRO A 31 25.53 -21.93 -0.08
CA PRO A 31 24.74 -20.69 -0.18
C PRO A 31 23.55 -20.69 0.77
N ARG A 32 22.97 -19.49 1.02
CA ARG A 32 21.75 -19.37 1.85
C ARG A 32 20.60 -20.12 1.18
N ARG A 33 20.14 -21.17 1.83
CA ARG A 33 19.05 -22.02 1.35
C ARG A 33 17.69 -21.41 1.68
N PRO A 34 16.72 -21.41 0.74
CA PRO A 34 15.37 -20.95 1.02
C PRO A 34 14.62 -21.92 1.94
N ILE A 35 13.74 -21.38 2.77
CA ILE A 35 12.78 -22.14 3.56
C ILE A 35 11.50 -22.27 2.74
N ARG A 36 11.06 -23.50 2.48
CA ARG A 36 9.86 -23.82 1.72
C ARG A 36 8.71 -24.18 2.67
N LEU A 37 7.60 -23.46 2.55
CA LEU A 37 6.32 -23.79 3.17
C LEU A 37 5.52 -24.66 2.20
N SER A 38 4.91 -25.71 2.72
CA SER A 38 4.01 -26.60 1.98
C SER A 38 2.62 -25.98 1.79
N ALA A 39 1.82 -26.59 0.92
CA ALA A 39 0.45 -26.21 0.64
C ALA A 39 -0.54 -26.59 1.76
N HIS A 40 -0.38 -25.99 2.95
CA HIS A 40 -1.38 -26.08 4.02
C HIS A 40 -1.39 -24.84 4.94
N SER A 41 -2.06 -24.95 6.09
CA SER A 41 -2.22 -23.86 7.05
C SER A 41 -1.16 -23.92 8.16
N TYR A 42 -0.44 -22.82 8.36
CA TYR A 42 0.49 -22.63 9.48
C TYR A 42 -0.01 -21.58 10.45
N THR A 43 0.47 -21.61 11.69
CA THR A 43 0.30 -20.53 12.66
C THR A 43 1.63 -20.09 13.24
N PHE A 44 2.00 -18.81 13.09
CA PHE A 44 3.17 -18.24 13.75
C PHE A 44 2.77 -17.09 14.68
N SER A 45 3.40 -17.04 15.84
CA SER A 45 3.15 -16.05 16.87
C SER A 45 4.42 -15.33 17.34
N GLN A 46 5.60 -15.87 17.01
CA GLN A 46 6.88 -15.31 17.45
C GLN A 46 7.48 -14.34 16.45
N THR A 47 8.04 -13.24 16.97
CA THR A 47 8.89 -12.30 16.23
C THR A 47 10.16 -12.98 15.71
N ARG A 48 10.52 -12.69 14.45
CA ARG A 48 11.68 -13.24 13.75
C ARG A 48 12.59 -12.13 13.25
N THR A 49 13.84 -12.13 13.69
CA THR A 49 14.85 -11.19 13.18
C THR A 49 15.31 -11.63 11.79
N THR A 50 15.10 -10.76 10.80
CA THR A 50 15.56 -10.98 9.43
C THR A 50 17.07 -10.87 9.32
N PHE A 51 17.65 -11.61 8.37
CA PHE A 51 19.09 -11.59 8.07
C PHE A 51 19.29 -11.59 6.55
N SER A 52 20.47 -11.19 6.09
CA SER A 52 20.78 -11.13 4.66
C SER A 52 20.69 -12.51 3.98
N GLY A 53 20.01 -12.57 2.83
CA GLY A 53 19.73 -13.80 2.10
C GLY A 53 18.62 -14.67 2.68
N LEU A 54 17.84 -14.18 3.66
CA LEU A 54 16.66 -14.89 4.17
C LEU A 54 15.62 -15.04 3.06
N ARG A 55 15.19 -16.26 2.77
CA ARG A 55 14.12 -16.54 1.80
C ARG A 55 13.07 -17.47 2.42
N ILE A 56 11.80 -17.03 2.43
CA ILE A 56 10.65 -17.81 2.90
C ILE A 56 9.64 -17.91 1.75
N LEU A 57 9.44 -19.11 1.22
CA LEU A 57 8.71 -19.31 -0.03
C LEU A 57 7.53 -20.25 0.21
N GLY A 58 6.32 -19.81 -0.14
CA GLY A 58 5.16 -20.68 -0.31
C GLY A 58 4.96 -21.08 -1.78
N PRO A 59 3.95 -21.92 -2.06
CA PRO A 59 3.63 -22.41 -3.39
C PRO A 59 2.61 -21.55 -4.14
N ASN A 60 1.98 -20.54 -3.51
CA ASN A 60 0.88 -19.80 -4.14
C ASN A 60 1.35 -18.99 -5.34
N VAL A 61 0.47 -18.87 -6.35
CA VAL A 61 0.69 -18.08 -7.57
C VAL A 61 -0.58 -17.29 -7.93
N GLY A 62 -0.43 -16.09 -8.47
CA GLY A 62 -1.55 -15.23 -8.86
C GLY A 62 -2.40 -14.75 -7.66
N TRP A 63 -3.63 -14.31 -7.94
CA TRP A 63 -4.55 -13.75 -6.94
C TRP A 63 -4.93 -14.74 -5.83
N GLN A 64 -4.82 -14.31 -4.57
CA GLN A 64 -5.12 -15.14 -3.39
C GLN A 64 -6.24 -14.52 -2.52
N ASN A 65 -7.25 -13.94 -3.18
CA ASN A 65 -8.37 -13.27 -2.52
C ASN A 65 -9.13 -14.21 -1.57
N PRO A 66 -9.32 -13.86 -0.29
CA PRO A 66 -10.23 -14.60 0.58
C PRO A 66 -11.68 -14.61 0.07
N GLU A 67 -12.09 -13.63 -0.75
CA GLU A 67 -13.43 -13.55 -1.35
C GLU A 67 -13.71 -14.66 -2.37
N ILE A 68 -12.67 -15.26 -2.96
CA ILE A 68 -12.82 -16.45 -3.82
C ILE A 68 -12.73 -17.75 -3.01
N ALA A 69 -12.65 -17.67 -1.68
CA ALA A 69 -12.69 -18.83 -0.82
C ALA A 69 -13.99 -19.61 -1.07
N ASN A 70 -13.86 -20.92 -1.22
CA ASN A 70 -14.94 -21.87 -1.54
C ASN A 70 -15.47 -21.80 -2.98
N THR A 71 -14.77 -21.13 -3.88
CA THR A 71 -15.00 -21.28 -5.33
C THR A 71 -14.11 -22.39 -5.89
N ALA A 72 -14.52 -23.00 -7.01
CA ALA A 72 -13.73 -24.03 -7.70
C ALA A 72 -12.43 -23.48 -8.36
N GLY A 73 -12.15 -22.17 -8.25
CA GLY A 73 -11.20 -21.45 -9.10
C GLY A 73 -9.80 -21.19 -8.53
N ALA A 74 -9.62 -21.04 -7.21
CA ALA A 74 -8.31 -21.03 -6.55
C ALA A 74 -8.51 -20.77 -5.05
N LEU A 75 -7.99 -21.66 -4.20
CA LEU A 75 -7.78 -21.36 -2.78
C LEU A 75 -6.30 -21.03 -2.56
N PRO A 76 -5.97 -20.17 -1.59
CA PRO A 76 -4.62 -20.12 -1.04
C PRO A 76 -4.18 -21.50 -0.59
N GLN A 77 -3.19 -22.06 -1.30
CA GLN A 77 -2.64 -23.36 -1.00
C GLN A 77 -1.82 -23.31 0.28
N CYS A 78 -1.04 -22.25 0.48
CA CYS A 78 -0.36 -21.95 1.75
C CYS A 78 -0.99 -20.73 2.42
N THR A 79 -1.52 -20.95 3.62
CA THR A 79 -2.07 -19.90 4.49
C THR A 79 -1.29 -19.85 5.79
N VAL A 80 -0.90 -18.66 6.23
CA VAL A 80 -0.20 -18.43 7.48
C VAL A 80 -1.04 -17.51 8.36
N THR A 81 -1.49 -17.99 9.50
CA THR A 81 -2.09 -17.15 10.54
C THR A 81 -0.98 -16.54 11.38
N LEU A 82 -0.86 -15.22 11.34
CA LEU A 82 0.06 -14.44 12.18
C LEU A 82 -0.69 -13.85 13.36
N ASN A 83 -0.25 -14.19 14.56
CA ASN A 83 -0.75 -13.67 15.83
C ASN A 83 0.38 -13.01 16.61
N CYS A 84 1.01 -12.01 16.00
CA CYS A 84 2.07 -11.20 16.62
C CYS A 84 1.58 -9.77 16.89
N GLY A 85 2.46 -8.95 17.45
CA GLY A 85 2.21 -7.53 17.68
C GLY A 85 2.61 -6.67 16.48
N ASN A 86 3.03 -5.45 16.77
CA ASN A 86 3.58 -4.49 15.81
C ASN A 86 4.86 -3.84 16.35
N GLY A 87 5.52 -3.04 15.50
CA GLY A 87 6.83 -2.47 15.82
C GLY A 87 7.86 -3.57 16.05
N ALA A 88 8.60 -3.51 17.15
CA ALA A 88 9.56 -4.55 17.54
C ALA A 88 8.92 -5.94 17.79
N ASN A 89 7.59 -6.02 17.90
CA ASN A 89 6.85 -7.27 18.08
C ASN A 89 6.16 -7.77 16.79
N SER A 90 6.56 -7.24 15.62
CA SER A 90 6.06 -7.70 14.30
C SER A 90 6.54 -9.11 13.98
N TRP A 91 5.93 -9.78 13.00
CA TRP A 91 6.38 -11.13 12.63
C TRP A 91 7.83 -11.13 12.14
N LEU A 92 8.16 -10.23 11.20
CA LEU A 92 9.54 -9.98 10.78
C LEU A 92 10.03 -8.65 11.34
N VAL A 93 11.27 -8.62 11.83
CA VAL A 93 11.94 -7.40 12.30
C VAL A 93 13.36 -7.26 11.74
N GLY A 94 13.71 -6.06 11.28
CA GLY A 94 15.08 -5.67 10.99
C GLY A 94 15.81 -5.20 12.25
N ALA A 95 17.05 -5.63 12.45
CA ALA A 95 17.93 -5.18 13.55
C ALA A 95 19.24 -4.54 13.05
N ALA A 96 19.51 -4.67 11.74
CA ALA A 96 20.60 -4.08 10.99
C ALA A 96 20.14 -4.02 9.52
N THR A 97 20.89 -3.30 8.67
CA THR A 97 20.69 -3.38 7.21
C THR A 97 20.77 -4.84 6.75
N THR A 98 19.74 -5.30 6.05
CA THR A 98 19.66 -6.64 5.47
C THR A 98 19.68 -6.57 3.96
N TYR A 99 20.30 -7.55 3.31
CA TYR A 99 20.39 -7.63 1.86
C TYR A 99 19.65 -8.86 1.33
N ASP A 100 18.94 -8.73 0.22
CA ASP A 100 18.35 -9.85 -0.53
C ASP A 100 17.42 -10.74 0.32
N VAL A 101 16.50 -10.13 1.06
CA VAL A 101 15.44 -10.86 1.76
C VAL A 101 14.31 -11.15 0.76
N MET A 102 13.73 -12.36 0.81
CA MET A 102 12.59 -12.73 -0.02
C MET A 102 11.47 -13.38 0.79
N VAL A 103 10.24 -12.91 0.59
CA VAL A 103 9.03 -13.61 1.02
C VAL A 103 8.09 -13.70 -0.16
N ALA A 104 7.64 -14.92 -0.49
CA ALA A 104 6.87 -15.12 -1.71
C ALA A 104 5.77 -16.18 -1.59
N GLY A 105 4.66 -16.00 -2.31
CA GLY A 105 3.69 -17.06 -2.56
C GLY A 105 2.95 -17.54 -1.31
N ILE A 106 2.62 -16.63 -0.39
CA ILE A 106 1.98 -16.94 0.90
C ILE A 106 0.79 -16.01 1.12
N THR A 107 -0.32 -16.58 1.61
CA THR A 107 -1.43 -15.80 2.15
C THR A 107 -1.29 -15.68 3.65
N PHE A 108 -1.20 -14.46 4.14
CA PHE A 108 -1.16 -14.13 5.56
C PHE A 108 -2.53 -13.69 6.05
N LYS A 109 -2.94 -14.20 7.21
CA LYS A 109 -4.15 -13.80 7.94
C LYS A 109 -3.79 -13.35 9.34
N SER A 110 -4.48 -12.35 9.86
CA SER A 110 -4.42 -11.97 11.28
C SER A 110 -5.80 -12.07 11.90
N SER A 111 -5.85 -12.54 13.14
CA SER A 111 -7.08 -12.62 13.96
C SER A 111 -7.09 -11.68 15.17
N ASN A 112 -6.06 -10.86 15.37
CA ASN A 112 -5.86 -10.11 16.63
C ASN A 112 -5.88 -8.57 16.48
N ALA A 113 -6.19 -8.05 15.29
CA ALA A 113 -6.30 -6.61 14.97
C ALA A 113 -5.05 -5.74 15.29
N VAL A 114 -3.92 -6.33 15.72
CA VAL A 114 -2.69 -5.61 16.08
C VAL A 114 -1.47 -6.06 15.28
N THR A 115 -1.59 -7.18 14.55
CA THR A 115 -0.50 -7.81 13.81
C THR A 115 0.10 -6.88 12.76
N GLN A 116 1.43 -6.90 12.73
CA GLN A 116 2.26 -6.36 11.66
C GLN A 116 3.09 -7.45 10.98
N PHE A 117 3.14 -7.42 9.65
CA PHE A 117 3.95 -8.36 8.88
C PHE A 117 5.45 -8.08 9.00
N TYR A 118 5.92 -6.90 8.60
CA TYR A 118 7.35 -6.57 8.62
C TYR A 118 7.62 -5.14 9.12
N HIS A 119 8.47 -5.06 10.15
CA HIS A 119 8.99 -3.81 10.69
C HIS A 119 10.50 -3.69 10.48
N HIS A 120 10.93 -2.68 9.74
CA HIS A 120 12.34 -2.38 9.51
C HIS A 120 12.53 -0.86 9.60
N PRO A 121 12.59 -0.29 10.83
CA PRO A 121 12.69 1.15 11.01
C PRO A 121 14.05 1.64 10.54
N TYR A 122 14.15 2.93 10.18
CA TYR A 122 15.42 3.52 9.75
C TYR A 122 16.53 3.42 10.82
N SER A 123 16.16 3.45 12.10
CA SER A 123 17.09 3.23 13.23
C SER A 123 17.74 1.86 13.22
N ALA A 124 17.12 0.86 12.58
CA ALA A 124 17.69 -0.47 12.38
C ALA A 124 18.45 -0.60 11.04
N GLY A 125 18.51 0.44 10.21
CA GLY A 125 19.12 0.38 8.87
C GLY A 125 18.08 0.38 7.74
N THR A 126 18.38 -0.33 6.65
CA THR A 126 17.49 -0.45 5.49
C THR A 126 17.33 -1.91 5.04
N SER A 127 16.13 -2.24 4.61
CA SER A 127 15.85 -3.46 3.85
C SER A 127 16.32 -3.24 2.41
N PHE A 128 17.50 -3.75 2.08
CA PHE A 128 18.16 -3.55 0.80
C PHE A 128 17.91 -4.71 -0.17
N ALA A 129 17.49 -4.42 -1.40
CA ALA A 129 17.26 -5.42 -2.45
C ALA A 129 16.27 -6.54 -2.05
N THR A 130 15.33 -6.23 -1.16
CA THR A 130 14.29 -7.20 -0.75
C THR A 130 13.26 -7.39 -1.85
N THR A 131 12.84 -8.63 -2.06
CA THR A 131 11.77 -9.00 -2.99
C THR A 131 10.58 -9.56 -2.23
N LEU A 132 9.41 -8.94 -2.39
CA LEU A 132 8.16 -9.45 -1.85
C LEU A 132 7.23 -9.80 -3.02
N ASP A 133 6.79 -11.05 -3.10
CA ASP A 133 6.19 -11.59 -4.34
C ASP A 133 4.88 -12.34 -4.08
N THR A 134 3.80 -11.94 -4.75
CA THR A 134 2.52 -12.66 -4.71
C THR A 134 2.06 -12.93 -3.27
N LEU A 135 1.81 -11.85 -2.52
CA LEU A 135 1.46 -11.91 -1.10
C LEU A 135 0.05 -11.41 -0.86
N SER A 136 -0.65 -12.07 0.07
CA SER A 136 -1.97 -11.62 0.51
C SER A 136 -2.02 -11.38 2.01
N PHE A 137 -2.75 -10.35 2.42
CA PHE A 137 -2.86 -9.90 3.80
C PHE A 137 -4.31 -9.65 4.16
N TYR A 138 -4.84 -10.46 5.08
CA TYR A 138 -6.20 -10.32 5.61
C TYR A 138 -6.17 -9.95 7.10
N GLY A 139 -6.85 -8.87 7.49
CA GLY A 139 -7.01 -8.52 8.91
C GLY A 139 -5.81 -7.80 9.54
N PHE A 140 -4.82 -7.39 8.73
CA PHE A 140 -3.59 -6.78 9.24
C PHE A 140 -3.81 -5.33 9.65
N LYS A 141 -3.22 -4.95 10.79
CA LYS A 141 -3.09 -3.55 11.20
C LYS A 141 -2.05 -2.83 10.35
N HIS A 142 -0.88 -3.45 10.22
CA HIS A 142 0.23 -2.94 9.43
C HIS A 142 0.80 -4.05 8.56
N VAL A 143 1.23 -3.75 7.33
CA VAL A 143 1.94 -4.72 6.47
C VAL A 143 3.42 -4.35 6.47
N LEU A 144 3.76 -3.16 6.00
CA LEU A 144 5.14 -2.66 5.98
C LEU A 144 5.24 -1.36 6.76
N GLY A 145 5.97 -1.39 7.89
CA GLY A 145 6.20 -0.24 8.74
C GLY A 145 4.97 0.18 9.56
N THR A 146 5.16 1.12 10.47
CA THR A 146 4.07 1.80 11.19
C THR A 146 4.07 3.29 10.84
N PRO A 147 3.00 4.04 11.11
CA PRO A 147 3.01 5.50 10.91
C PRO A 147 4.13 6.24 11.66
N ALA A 148 4.55 5.75 12.83
CA ALA A 148 5.65 6.32 13.61
C ALA A 148 7.02 5.88 13.08
N ASP A 149 7.11 4.64 12.60
CA ASP A 149 8.34 4.02 12.12
C ASP A 149 8.13 3.41 10.72
N PRO A 150 8.21 4.23 9.66
CA PRO A 150 8.07 3.76 8.29
C PRO A 150 9.12 2.70 7.93
N PHE A 151 8.73 1.73 7.12
CA PHE A 151 9.59 0.68 6.59
C PHE A 151 10.69 1.29 5.72
N SER A 152 11.92 1.17 6.18
CA SER A 152 13.13 1.67 5.53
C SER A 152 13.57 0.68 4.47
N MET A 153 13.51 1.11 3.20
CA MET A 153 13.77 0.26 2.06
C MET A 153 14.62 0.93 0.98
N THR A 154 15.52 0.16 0.40
CA THR A 154 16.31 0.57 -0.75
C THR A 154 16.35 -0.54 -1.78
N LEU A 155 16.11 -0.22 -3.06
CA LEU A 155 16.09 -1.21 -4.14
C LEU A 155 15.06 -2.34 -3.91
N VAL A 156 13.97 -2.06 -3.19
CA VAL A 156 12.95 -3.08 -2.91
C VAL A 156 12.00 -3.22 -4.09
N THR A 157 11.69 -4.47 -4.42
CA THR A 157 10.73 -4.83 -5.47
C THR A 157 9.54 -5.56 -4.87
N THR A 158 8.34 -5.06 -5.12
CA THR A 158 7.11 -5.86 -4.94
C THR A 158 6.60 -6.30 -6.31
N ARG A 159 6.31 -7.59 -6.46
CA ARG A 159 5.90 -8.18 -7.74
C ARG A 159 4.82 -9.24 -7.56
N GLY A 160 4.29 -9.73 -8.68
CA GLY A 160 3.14 -10.64 -8.68
C GLY A 160 1.87 -9.99 -8.15
N SER A 161 0.83 -10.79 -7.94
CA SER A 161 -0.48 -10.28 -7.55
C SER A 161 -0.64 -10.21 -6.04
N TRP A 162 -0.93 -9.01 -5.54
CA TRP A 162 -1.09 -8.75 -4.12
C TRP A 162 -2.52 -8.48 -3.73
N THR A 163 -2.93 -8.98 -2.57
CA THR A 163 -4.25 -8.66 -1.99
C THR A 163 -4.10 -8.13 -0.57
N CYS A 164 -4.70 -6.98 -0.29
CA CYS A 164 -4.77 -6.41 1.04
C CYS A 164 -6.24 -6.13 1.38
N VAL A 165 -6.79 -6.90 2.31
CA VAL A 165 -8.22 -6.86 2.66
C VAL A 165 -8.45 -6.93 4.16
N ALA A 166 -9.65 -6.56 4.61
CA ALA A 166 -9.99 -6.47 6.04
C ALA A 166 -9.01 -5.63 6.86
N VAL A 167 -8.48 -4.60 6.22
CA VAL A 167 -7.47 -3.68 6.74
C VAL A 167 -7.97 -3.03 8.04
N GLN A 168 -7.08 -2.82 9.03
CA GLN A 168 -7.44 -2.29 10.36
C GLN A 168 -6.86 -0.90 10.66
N ASP A 169 -5.87 -0.44 9.87
CA ASP A 169 -5.18 0.85 10.05
C ASP A 169 -4.41 1.24 8.76
N THR A 170 -3.41 2.13 8.85
CA THR A 170 -2.43 2.36 7.78
C THR A 170 -1.56 1.11 7.55
N GLN A 171 -1.76 0.38 6.45
CA GLN A 171 -0.98 -0.84 6.18
C GLN A 171 0.41 -0.60 5.62
N PHE A 172 0.60 0.47 4.86
CA PHE A 172 1.89 0.77 4.25
C PHE A 172 2.36 2.13 4.72
N SER A 173 3.44 2.15 5.49
CA SER A 173 4.19 3.36 5.83
C SER A 173 5.61 3.14 5.34
N LEU A 174 6.00 3.84 4.28
CA LEU A 174 7.18 3.48 3.47
C LEU A 174 8.15 4.66 3.34
N ARG A 175 9.46 4.38 3.37
CA ARG A 175 10.53 5.37 3.18
C ARG A 175 11.77 4.78 2.48
N GLY A 176 12.65 5.64 1.97
CA GLY A 176 13.93 5.23 1.37
C GLY A 176 14.01 5.52 -0.12
N SER A 177 14.63 4.63 -0.93
CA SER A 177 14.98 4.99 -2.31
C SER A 177 15.04 3.84 -3.31
N ASP A 178 14.94 4.16 -4.60
CA ASP A 178 15.24 3.25 -5.71
C ASP A 178 14.31 2.03 -5.79
N ASN A 179 13.05 2.17 -5.37
CA ASN A 179 12.12 1.04 -5.23
C ASN A 179 11.17 0.88 -6.42
N PHE A 180 10.76 -0.36 -6.66
CA PHE A 180 9.81 -0.75 -7.70
C PHE A 180 8.59 -1.44 -7.05
N LEU A 181 7.59 -0.66 -6.70
CA LEU A 181 6.42 -1.12 -5.97
C LEU A 181 5.29 -1.50 -6.95
N TRP A 182 5.05 -2.80 -7.08
CA TRP A 182 4.04 -3.43 -7.93
C TRP A 182 4.21 -3.10 -9.43
N VAL A 183 5.41 -2.68 -9.83
CA VAL A 183 5.78 -2.44 -11.24
C VAL A 183 5.71 -3.72 -12.06
N ALA A 184 6.13 -4.84 -11.46
CA ALA A 184 6.07 -6.19 -12.05
C ALA A 184 4.92 -7.01 -11.45
N GLY A 185 3.78 -6.38 -11.20
CA GLY A 185 2.65 -7.02 -10.56
C GLY A 185 1.43 -6.10 -10.48
N ASP A 186 0.60 -6.34 -9.49
CA ASP A 186 -0.64 -5.61 -9.23
C ASP A 186 -1.00 -5.71 -7.74
N LEU A 187 -1.78 -4.75 -7.26
CA LEU A 187 -2.26 -4.75 -5.87
C LEU A 187 -3.75 -4.42 -5.85
N ASN A 188 -4.56 -5.37 -5.38
CA ASN A 188 -5.92 -5.12 -4.93
C ASN A 188 -5.92 -4.76 -3.44
N TYR A 189 -6.33 -3.55 -3.11
CA TYR A 189 -6.41 -3.04 -1.74
C TYR A 189 -7.87 -2.67 -1.45
N GLY A 190 -8.55 -3.50 -0.66
CA GLY A 190 -9.96 -3.33 -0.29
C GLY A 190 -10.16 -3.17 1.22
N TRP A 191 -10.66 -2.01 1.65
CA TRP A 191 -10.92 -1.74 3.07
C TRP A 191 -12.25 -2.34 3.57
N GLN A 192 -12.27 -2.94 4.78
CA GLN A 192 -13.47 -3.50 5.42
C GLN A 192 -13.88 -2.80 6.73
N GLY A 193 -13.95 -1.45 6.72
CA GLY A 193 -14.78 -0.66 7.65
C GLY A 193 -14.04 0.31 8.58
N ALA A 194 -14.38 1.62 8.60
CA ALA A 194 -13.89 2.72 9.46
C ALA A 194 -12.48 2.70 10.10
N ASN A 195 -11.51 3.39 9.49
CA ASN A 195 -10.20 3.70 10.10
C ASN A 195 -10.12 5.10 10.75
N GLN A 196 -11.26 5.75 10.99
CA GLN A 196 -11.35 7.09 11.59
C GLN A 196 -10.58 8.17 10.80
N GLY A 197 -10.61 8.10 9.46
CA GLY A 197 -9.96 9.09 8.62
C GLY A 197 -8.47 8.93 8.48
N ARG A 198 -7.88 7.79 8.82
CA ARG A 198 -6.45 7.55 8.59
C ARG A 198 -6.17 7.30 7.11
N TYR A 199 -4.93 7.51 6.71
CA TYR A 199 -4.45 7.15 5.38
C TYR A 199 -4.16 5.65 5.30
N LEU A 200 -4.52 5.02 4.20
CA LEU A 200 -4.25 3.60 3.96
C LEU A 200 -2.78 3.36 3.58
N MET A 201 -2.19 4.30 2.83
CA MET A 201 -0.78 4.31 2.45
C MET A 201 -0.13 5.66 2.77
N ARG A 202 1.05 5.62 3.38
CA ARG A 202 1.90 6.77 3.71
C ARG A 202 3.28 6.59 3.11
N PHE A 203 3.75 7.64 2.46
CA PHE A 203 5.05 7.69 1.83
C PHE A 203 5.83 8.85 2.43
N SER A 204 6.88 8.51 3.19
CA SER A 204 7.65 9.45 4.00
C SER A 204 9.10 9.43 3.51
N ASN A 205 9.56 10.52 2.90
CA ASN A 205 10.92 10.66 2.39
C ASN A 205 11.34 9.57 1.39
N LEU A 206 10.52 9.34 0.36
CA LEU A 206 10.89 8.47 -0.77
C LEU A 206 11.63 9.23 -1.87
N SER A 207 12.57 8.56 -2.53
CA SER A 207 13.24 9.02 -3.74
C SER A 207 13.30 7.93 -4.80
N LYS A 208 13.29 8.32 -6.08
CA LYS A 208 13.49 7.41 -7.23
C LYS A 208 12.64 6.13 -7.10
N THR A 209 11.38 6.29 -6.69
CA THR A 209 10.49 5.15 -6.38
C THR A 209 9.28 5.18 -7.30
N ALA A 210 8.99 4.05 -7.94
CA ALA A 210 7.83 3.87 -8.79
C ALA A 210 6.76 3.03 -8.08
N VAL A 211 5.49 3.42 -8.22
CA VAL A 211 4.30 2.70 -7.78
C VAL A 211 3.40 2.49 -8.99
N LYS A 212 3.02 1.25 -9.29
CA LYS A 212 2.14 0.94 -10.43
C LYS A 212 1.03 -0.05 -10.11
N HIS A 213 0.01 -0.07 -10.97
CA HIS A 213 -1.06 -1.08 -10.99
C HIS A 213 -1.76 -1.27 -9.65
N LEU A 214 -1.92 -0.17 -8.92
CA LEU A 214 -2.63 -0.14 -7.65
C LEU A 214 -4.13 0.03 -7.90
N TYR A 215 -4.94 -0.89 -7.39
CA TYR A 215 -6.38 -0.73 -7.24
C TYR A 215 -6.69 -0.54 -5.75
N LEU A 216 -6.85 0.71 -5.31
CA LEU A 216 -7.02 1.08 -3.90
C LEU A 216 -8.41 1.65 -3.65
N THR A 217 -9.17 0.96 -2.80
CA THR A 217 -10.49 1.37 -2.34
C THR A 217 -10.45 1.88 -0.89
N ALA A 218 -10.54 3.20 -0.73
CA ALA A 218 -10.69 3.89 0.54
C ALA A 218 -12.17 3.94 0.96
N ARG A 219 -12.64 2.88 1.60
CA ARG A 219 -14.04 2.72 2.04
C ARG A 219 -14.27 3.22 3.47
N GLY A 220 -15.52 3.50 3.82
CA GLY A 220 -16.00 3.39 5.21
C GLY A 220 -15.37 4.37 6.20
N GLY A 221 -14.71 5.41 5.72
CA GLY A 221 -14.16 6.45 6.59
C GLY A 221 -12.69 6.79 6.35
N SER A 222 -12.01 6.16 5.40
CA SER A 222 -10.57 6.32 5.18
C SER A 222 -10.19 7.36 4.14
N ARG A 223 -8.95 7.86 4.26
CA ARG A 223 -8.20 8.56 3.19
C ARG A 223 -7.27 7.57 2.50
N ALA A 224 -6.99 7.74 1.21
CA ALA A 224 -6.21 6.75 0.46
C ALA A 224 -4.70 6.94 0.63
N VAL A 225 -4.13 8.01 0.06
CA VAL A 225 -2.67 8.19 -0.04
C VAL A 225 -2.21 9.51 0.58
N LEU A 226 -1.19 9.43 1.43
CA LEU A 226 -0.43 10.59 1.92
C LEU A 226 1.02 10.49 1.47
N VAL A 227 1.50 11.53 0.80
CA VAL A 227 2.93 11.77 0.53
C VAL A 227 3.39 12.90 1.43
N GLU A 228 4.17 12.59 2.47
CA GLU A 228 4.55 13.55 3.52
C GLU A 228 5.77 14.37 3.17
N ALA A 229 6.73 13.73 2.54
CA ALA A 229 7.98 14.31 2.08
C ALA A 229 8.55 13.38 1.03
N THR A 230 9.32 13.91 0.10
CA THR A 230 10.10 13.09 -0.83
C THR A 230 11.46 13.75 -1.03
N ALA A 231 12.45 12.91 -1.35
CA ALA A 231 13.82 13.30 -1.62
C ALA A 231 14.08 13.34 -3.14
N GLN A 232 15.34 13.54 -3.53
CA GLN A 232 15.79 13.66 -4.92
C GLN A 232 15.21 12.59 -5.85
N GLY A 233 14.58 13.00 -6.96
CA GLY A 233 14.04 12.08 -7.96
C GLY A 233 12.61 11.59 -7.69
N GLY A 234 11.96 12.05 -6.61
CA GLY A 234 10.52 11.96 -6.42
C GLY A 234 9.93 10.55 -6.21
N LEU A 235 8.60 10.52 -6.24
CA LEU A 235 7.75 9.33 -6.11
C LEU A 235 6.76 9.33 -7.27
N ASP A 236 6.77 8.28 -8.09
CA ASP A 236 6.00 8.22 -9.33
C ASP A 236 4.89 7.18 -9.25
N PHE A 237 3.64 7.63 -9.25
CA PHE A 237 2.47 6.77 -9.42
C PHE A 237 2.07 6.72 -10.89
N SER A 238 1.86 5.51 -11.42
CA SER A 238 1.27 5.34 -12.75
C SER A 238 0.32 4.16 -12.85
N ASP A 239 -0.70 4.29 -13.69
CA ASP A 239 -1.61 3.19 -14.05
C ASP A 239 -2.38 2.65 -12.82
N CYS A 240 -2.87 3.57 -11.97
CA CYS A 240 -3.56 3.25 -10.72
C CYS A 240 -5.05 3.63 -10.76
N VAL A 241 -5.86 2.93 -9.97
CA VAL A 241 -7.22 3.32 -9.57
C VAL A 241 -7.22 3.59 -8.07
N ILE A 242 -7.62 4.79 -7.68
CA ILE A 242 -7.71 5.21 -6.28
C ILE A 242 -9.11 5.74 -6.07
N GLU A 243 -9.89 5.12 -5.21
CA GLU A 243 -11.32 5.39 -5.15
C GLU A 243 -11.98 5.20 -3.78
N GLY A 244 -13.19 5.75 -3.63
CA GLY A 244 -14.18 5.19 -2.71
C GLY A 244 -14.83 3.93 -3.31
N GLN A 245 -15.57 3.17 -2.52
CA GLN A 245 -16.18 1.89 -2.95
C GLN A 245 -17.20 2.06 -4.09
N ASN A 246 -18.03 3.10 -4.03
CA ASN A 246 -18.96 3.47 -5.10
C ASN A 246 -19.54 4.87 -4.84
N ALA A 247 -20.42 5.34 -5.73
CA ALA A 247 -21.04 6.66 -5.62
C ALA A 247 -21.78 6.91 -4.29
N ASN A 248 -22.25 5.87 -3.60
CA ASN A 248 -22.97 5.95 -2.31
C ASN A 248 -22.13 5.48 -1.10
N ASP A 249 -20.90 5.00 -1.33
CA ASP A 249 -19.96 4.55 -0.30
C ASP A 249 -18.58 5.13 -0.64
N GLN A 250 -18.45 6.42 -0.38
CA GLN A 250 -17.36 7.25 -0.88
C GLN A 250 -16.16 7.24 0.08
N ALA A 251 -14.98 7.63 -0.43
CA ALA A 251 -13.86 7.96 0.44
C ALA A 251 -14.12 9.24 1.23
N MET A 252 -13.61 9.32 2.46
CA MET A 252 -13.67 10.57 3.22
C MET A 252 -12.60 11.52 2.70
N GLY A 253 -13.01 12.74 2.34
CA GLY A 253 -12.11 13.81 1.93
C GLY A 253 -11.28 13.49 0.68
N ALA A 254 -10.02 13.92 0.72
CA ALA A 254 -9.08 13.77 -0.38
C ALA A 254 -8.65 12.32 -0.53
N LEU A 255 -8.56 11.87 -1.79
CA LEU A 255 -7.97 10.57 -2.11
C LEU A 255 -6.44 10.66 -2.01
N ILE A 256 -5.87 11.78 -2.44
CA ILE A 256 -4.42 11.98 -2.44
C ILE A 256 -4.10 13.31 -1.77
N VAL A 257 -3.16 13.28 -0.83
CA VAL A 257 -2.53 14.48 -0.31
C VAL A 257 -1.03 14.37 -0.52
N THR A 258 -0.43 15.38 -1.15
CA THR A 258 1.02 15.47 -1.31
C THR A 258 1.59 16.74 -0.70
N LYS A 259 2.64 16.57 0.08
CA LYS A 259 3.46 17.62 0.69
C LYS A 259 4.88 17.64 0.08
N GLY A 260 5.22 16.67 -0.77
CA GLY A 260 6.53 16.48 -1.39
C GLY A 260 6.49 16.48 -2.92
N GLN A 261 7.62 16.18 -3.55
CA GLN A 261 7.72 15.92 -4.99
C GLN A 261 7.11 14.55 -5.35
N ALA A 262 6.05 14.54 -6.15
CA ALA A 262 5.42 13.30 -6.62
C ALA A 262 4.84 13.47 -8.03
N SER A 263 4.74 12.38 -8.79
CA SER A 263 3.96 12.34 -10.02
C SER A 263 2.80 11.35 -9.90
N PHE A 264 1.68 11.69 -10.55
CA PHE A 264 0.47 10.90 -10.63
C PHE A 264 0.02 10.90 -12.08
N THR A 265 0.30 9.82 -12.80
CA THR A 265 0.08 9.73 -14.25
C THR A 265 -0.82 8.55 -14.60
N ASN A 266 -1.72 8.68 -15.57
CA ASN A 266 -2.64 7.60 -15.99
C ASN A 266 -3.46 7.02 -14.81
N ILE A 267 -3.96 7.89 -13.93
CA ILE A 267 -4.70 7.45 -12.74
C ILE A 267 -6.22 7.66 -12.90
N LYS A 268 -6.99 6.84 -12.19
CA LYS A 268 -8.45 7.01 -12.04
C LYS A 268 -8.77 7.39 -10.60
N LEU A 269 -9.55 8.45 -10.43
CA LEU A 269 -10.02 8.96 -9.15
C LEU A 269 -11.53 8.85 -9.08
N ASN A 270 -12.07 7.89 -8.34
CA ASN A 270 -13.51 7.70 -8.27
C ASN A 270 -14.04 7.94 -6.85
N PHE A 271 -15.21 8.56 -6.75
CA PHE A 271 -16.03 8.53 -5.54
C PHE A 271 -15.32 9.06 -4.26
N GLY A 272 -14.58 10.16 -4.36
CA GLY A 272 -13.99 10.88 -3.21
C GLY A 272 -14.88 12.01 -2.65
N MET A 273 -14.38 12.76 -1.67
CA MET A 273 -14.96 14.03 -1.20
C MET A 273 -16.33 13.97 -0.47
N ALA A 274 -16.69 12.86 0.17
CA ALA A 274 -17.97 12.77 0.89
C ALA A 274 -18.08 13.64 2.15
N ARG A 275 -17.07 13.58 3.03
CA ARG A 275 -17.05 14.23 4.36
C ARG A 275 -15.71 14.93 4.61
N PRO A 276 -15.39 15.97 3.83
CA PRO A 276 -14.06 16.58 3.82
C PRO A 276 -13.63 17.28 5.13
N SER A 277 -14.57 17.60 6.01
CA SER A 277 -14.36 18.43 7.20
C SER A 277 -14.32 17.64 8.51
N ASP A 278 -14.43 16.32 8.44
CA ASP A 278 -14.70 15.50 9.62
C ASP A 278 -13.43 15.00 10.30
N PHE A 279 -12.28 15.51 9.85
CA PHE A 279 -10.97 15.23 10.41
C PHE A 279 -10.49 16.42 11.23
N THR A 280 -9.76 16.13 12.31
CA THR A 280 -9.19 17.16 13.18
C THR A 280 -7.81 17.62 12.72
N ASP A 281 -7.13 16.85 11.87
CA ASP A 281 -5.77 17.11 11.41
C ASP A 281 -5.69 17.91 10.11
N GLN A 282 -6.71 17.85 9.25
CA GLN A 282 -6.80 18.70 8.06
C GLN A 282 -8.25 18.87 7.58
N ALA A 283 -8.52 19.98 6.90
CA ALA A 283 -9.75 20.16 6.14
C ALA A 283 -9.48 19.84 4.66
N ASP A 284 -10.13 18.79 4.15
CA ASP A 284 -10.01 18.42 2.75
C ASP A 284 -10.87 19.29 1.86
N THR A 285 -10.40 19.58 0.66
CA THR A 285 -11.15 20.44 -0.28
C THR A 285 -11.08 20.01 -1.72
N ALA A 286 -10.27 19.00 -2.03
CA ALA A 286 -10.11 18.46 -3.38
C ALA A 286 -9.84 16.96 -3.34
N TYR A 287 -10.01 16.31 -4.49
CA TYR A 287 -9.64 14.90 -4.66
C TYR A 287 -8.13 14.70 -4.50
N ILE A 288 -7.33 15.63 -5.04
CA ILE A 288 -5.90 15.75 -4.83
C ILE A 288 -5.60 17.09 -4.18
N MET A 289 -4.92 17.08 -3.02
CA MET A 289 -4.41 18.29 -2.39
C MET A 289 -2.89 18.36 -2.49
N VAL A 290 -2.40 19.47 -3.06
CA VAL A 290 -0.97 19.78 -3.14
C VAL A 290 -0.65 20.84 -2.10
N LEU A 291 0.00 20.41 -1.02
CA LEU A 291 0.31 21.24 0.15
C LEU A 291 1.76 21.73 0.16
N GLY A 292 2.63 21.15 -0.67
CA GLY A 292 4.06 21.46 -0.75
C GLY A 292 4.74 20.69 -1.87
N GLY A 293 6.03 20.97 -2.09
CA GLY A 293 6.84 20.28 -3.09
C GLY A 293 6.43 20.58 -4.54
N SER A 294 6.56 19.59 -5.42
CA SER A 294 6.21 19.69 -6.84
C SER A 294 5.43 18.45 -7.28
N ALA A 295 4.20 18.66 -7.77
CA ALA A 295 3.34 17.59 -8.24
C ALA A 295 3.22 17.62 -9.77
N LEU A 296 3.43 16.50 -10.44
CA LEU A 296 2.97 16.28 -11.81
C LEU A 296 1.69 15.46 -11.76
N ILE A 297 0.61 15.95 -12.37
CA ILE A 297 -0.69 15.30 -12.39
C ILE A 297 -1.14 15.24 -13.85
N ALA A 298 -1.14 14.06 -14.46
CA ALA A 298 -1.40 13.91 -15.88
C ALA A 298 -2.29 12.70 -16.20
N ASN A 299 -3.11 12.82 -17.24
CA ASN A 299 -3.99 11.73 -17.73
C ASN A 299 -4.87 11.15 -16.61
N VAL A 300 -5.64 12.02 -15.97
CA VAL A 300 -6.51 11.66 -14.84
C VAL A 300 -7.94 11.50 -15.30
N TRP A 301 -8.55 10.38 -14.98
CA TRP A 301 -9.99 10.18 -15.13
C TRP A 301 -10.65 10.35 -13.77
N VAL A 302 -11.70 11.16 -13.67
CA VAL A 302 -12.36 11.44 -12.39
C VAL A 302 -13.87 11.21 -12.45
N ASN A 303 -14.38 10.43 -11.51
CA ASN A 303 -15.81 10.19 -11.34
C ASN A 303 -16.31 10.74 -10.00
N LYS A 304 -17.48 11.39 -10.03
CA LYS A 304 -18.07 12.04 -8.87
C LYS A 304 -18.75 11.03 -7.95
N ALA A 305 -18.61 11.30 -6.67
CA ALA A 305 -19.41 10.70 -5.61
C ALA A 305 -20.80 11.37 -5.53
N ASN A 306 -21.75 10.71 -4.87
CA ASN A 306 -22.89 11.38 -4.26
C ASN A 306 -22.49 11.99 -2.91
N LYS A 307 -23.20 13.03 -2.47
CA LYS A 307 -23.08 13.55 -1.10
C LYS A 307 -23.63 12.50 -0.14
N PRO A 308 -23.02 12.33 1.05
CA PRO A 308 -23.42 11.30 2.02
C PRO A 308 -24.93 11.30 2.30
N GLY A 309 -25.55 10.13 2.23
CA GLY A 309 -26.98 9.96 2.51
C GLY A 309 -27.92 10.58 1.46
N THR A 310 -27.42 10.96 0.28
CA THR A 310 -28.24 11.57 -0.79
C THR A 310 -27.95 10.94 -2.15
N SER A 311 -28.82 11.21 -3.13
CA SER A 311 -28.58 10.95 -4.55
C SER A 311 -27.96 12.15 -5.29
N THR A 312 -27.62 13.23 -4.57
CA THR A 312 -27.08 14.46 -5.15
C THR A 312 -25.58 14.33 -5.30
N GLN A 313 -25.04 14.58 -6.49
CA GLN A 313 -23.59 14.50 -6.70
C GLN A 313 -22.81 15.57 -5.96
N VAL A 314 -21.54 15.28 -5.66
CA VAL A 314 -20.54 16.29 -5.27
C VAL A 314 -20.55 17.41 -6.32
N ALA A 315 -20.59 18.66 -5.85
CA ALA A 315 -20.69 19.81 -6.72
C ALA A 315 -19.41 20.00 -7.54
N GLU A 316 -19.52 20.47 -8.77
CA GLU A 316 -18.34 20.74 -9.62
C GLU A 316 -17.47 21.88 -9.11
N THR A 317 -17.97 22.67 -8.16
CA THR A 317 -17.19 23.66 -7.41
C THR A 317 -16.17 23.02 -6.46
N VAL A 318 -16.27 21.73 -6.19
CA VAL A 318 -15.22 20.98 -5.51
C VAL A 318 -14.11 20.68 -6.51
N PRO A 319 -12.90 21.24 -6.32
CA PRO A 319 -11.79 20.99 -7.22
C PRO A 319 -11.38 19.51 -7.24
N VAL A 320 -10.94 19.04 -8.41
CA VAL A 320 -10.17 17.79 -8.51
C VAL A 320 -8.79 17.99 -7.92
N VAL A 321 -8.17 19.14 -8.19
CA VAL A 321 -6.85 19.51 -7.66
C VAL A 321 -6.96 20.85 -6.95
N ASP A 322 -6.58 20.92 -5.67
CA ASP A 322 -6.37 22.19 -4.96
C ASP A 322 -4.90 22.31 -4.55
N VAL A 323 -4.24 23.32 -5.09
CA VAL A 323 -2.88 23.70 -4.71
C VAL A 323 -2.98 24.74 -3.60
N ARG A 324 -2.35 24.45 -2.47
CA ARG A 324 -2.26 25.34 -1.30
C ARG A 324 -0.82 25.71 -0.95
N GLY A 325 0.14 24.94 -1.46
CA GLY A 325 1.56 25.19 -1.36
C GLY A 325 2.31 24.44 -2.46
N GLY A 326 3.58 24.79 -2.67
CA GLY A 326 4.40 24.18 -3.72
C GLY A 326 3.94 24.53 -5.14
N THR A 327 4.19 23.62 -6.09
CA THR A 327 3.82 23.77 -7.50
C THR A 327 3.11 22.52 -8.01
N ALA A 328 2.05 22.67 -8.79
CA ALA A 328 1.41 21.55 -9.51
C ALA A 328 1.38 21.82 -11.02
N TYR A 329 1.87 20.84 -11.78
CA TYR A 329 1.73 20.77 -13.23
C TYR A 329 0.59 19.81 -13.54
N VAL A 330 -0.54 20.31 -14.03
CA VAL A 330 -1.77 19.55 -14.19
C VAL A 330 -2.17 19.54 -15.66
N SER A 331 -2.31 18.35 -16.24
CA SER A 331 -2.69 18.20 -17.65
C SER A 331 -3.63 17.01 -17.85
N THR A 332 -4.48 17.11 -18.87
CA THR A 332 -5.42 16.05 -19.29
C THR A 332 -6.19 15.44 -18.11
N VAL A 333 -7.13 16.21 -17.54
CA VAL A 333 -8.08 15.72 -16.52
C VAL A 333 -9.47 15.62 -17.15
N ILE A 334 -10.03 14.41 -17.14
CA ILE A 334 -11.28 14.08 -17.81
C ILE A 334 -12.32 13.68 -16.76
N GLY A 335 -13.41 14.44 -16.69
CA GLY A 335 -14.60 14.01 -15.96
C GLY A 335 -15.27 12.85 -16.68
N CYS A 336 -15.38 11.69 -16.03
CA CYS A 336 -16.02 10.51 -16.57
C CYS A 336 -17.28 10.13 -15.77
N GLY A 337 -18.18 9.37 -16.39
CA GLY A 337 -19.51 9.06 -15.84
C GLY A 337 -20.57 10.13 -16.13
N SER A 338 -21.80 9.87 -15.68
CA SER A 338 -22.91 10.82 -15.84
C SER A 338 -22.79 11.98 -14.84
N GLY A 339 -23.00 13.21 -15.31
CA GLY A 339 -23.24 14.36 -14.44
C GLY A 339 -22.17 15.44 -14.43
N TRP A 340 -21.16 15.39 -15.31
CA TRP A 340 -20.29 16.54 -15.57
C TRP A 340 -20.95 17.49 -16.57
N ALA A 341 -21.25 18.72 -16.14
CA ALA A 341 -21.76 19.81 -16.98
C ALA A 341 -20.61 20.70 -17.49
N THR A 342 -19.51 20.77 -16.75
CA THR A 342 -18.33 21.57 -17.11
C THR A 342 -17.04 20.76 -16.99
N LYS A 343 -15.93 21.33 -17.48
CA LYS A 343 -14.59 20.76 -17.30
C LYS A 343 -14.27 20.62 -15.80
N PRO A 344 -13.48 19.62 -15.39
CA PRO A 344 -13.05 19.51 -14.00
C PRO A 344 -12.28 20.75 -13.53
N LEU A 345 -12.45 21.10 -12.25
CA LEU A 345 -11.83 22.29 -11.64
C LEU A 345 -10.46 21.96 -11.05
N ALA A 346 -9.46 22.76 -11.40
CA ALA A 346 -8.23 22.90 -10.62
C ALA A 346 -8.21 24.28 -9.97
N LYS A 347 -7.80 24.36 -8.71
CA LYS A 347 -7.78 25.60 -7.94
C LYS A 347 -6.40 25.85 -7.37
N ALA A 348 -5.99 27.11 -7.33
CA ALA A 348 -4.83 27.54 -6.56
C ALA A 348 -5.31 28.39 -5.37
N SER A 349 -5.60 27.74 -4.23
CA SER A 349 -5.86 28.44 -2.97
C SER A 349 -4.56 28.90 -2.28
N GLY A 350 -3.41 28.49 -2.82
CA GLY A 350 -2.04 28.90 -2.49
C GLY A 350 -1.03 28.21 -3.43
N GLY A 351 0.26 28.56 -3.37
CA GLY A 351 1.27 27.97 -4.26
C GLY A 351 1.10 28.32 -5.75
N THR A 352 1.64 27.49 -6.64
CA THR A 352 1.63 27.70 -8.10
C THR A 352 0.89 26.57 -8.83
N LEU A 353 -0.09 26.92 -9.65
CA LEU A 353 -0.81 25.98 -10.52
C LEU A 353 -0.46 26.27 -11.99
N VAL A 354 0.07 25.26 -12.68
CA VAL A 354 0.30 25.26 -14.12
C VAL A 354 -0.66 24.24 -14.73
N ALA A 355 -1.80 24.70 -15.25
CA ALA A 355 -2.86 23.84 -15.79
C ALA A 355 -3.02 24.00 -17.30
N ASP A 356 -3.35 22.90 -17.99
CA ASP A 356 -3.72 22.92 -19.41
C ASP A 356 -5.21 23.23 -19.65
N GLN A 357 -5.63 23.19 -20.91
CA GLN A 357 -6.99 23.50 -21.33
C GLN A 357 -8.03 22.42 -20.99
N SER A 358 -7.63 21.26 -20.47
CA SER A 358 -8.57 20.22 -20.03
C SER A 358 -9.33 20.61 -18.76
N LEU A 359 -8.84 21.63 -18.05
CA LEU A 359 -9.37 22.09 -16.79
C LEU A 359 -9.98 23.48 -16.92
N ARG A 360 -10.90 23.77 -16.00
CA ARG A 360 -11.20 25.16 -15.61
C ARG A 360 -10.37 25.50 -14.38
N THR A 361 -9.90 26.74 -14.30
CA THR A 361 -9.03 27.22 -13.20
C THR A 361 -9.73 28.29 -12.38
N SER A 362 -9.46 28.34 -11.07
CA SER A 362 -9.93 29.40 -10.17
C SER A 362 -8.88 29.83 -9.17
#